data_AF-A0A1I6LV15-F1
#
_entry.id   AF-A0A1I6LV15-F1
#
_cell.length_a   1.000
_cell.length_b   1.000
_cell.length_c   1.000
_cell.angle_alpha   90.00
_cell.angle_beta   90.00
_cell.angle_gamma   90.00
#
_symmetry.space_group_name_H-M   'P 1'
#
loop_
_entity.id
_entity.type
_entity.pdbx_description
1 polymer ?
#
loop_
_entity_poly.entity_id
_entity_poly.type
_entity_poly.pdbx_seq_one_letter_code
_entity_poly.pdbx_strand_id
1 'polypeptide(L)'
;MIRTMDEVTLAVLEARLRTILPPEYQETYEEVQPVSMGSAGLVYGSDGRVAWNEMWKSFCDLAMAGGPPHRGTLLEPGLRSEIEGQAGRYRQVVEEICRGITLVTGLEAAASRTAGWVRVECAHAAMAGWLVRAIVMENISCRYEGTVIFLPGGPGYRMEKEIKNVVTVMAKTCHYWLGHMPLAQQEVIADVFAEEPLVQVGHDGDGAWLAGAIHRETGLRASNHAYAGWLGLECADVRAAIWMMRMMVASHVISRREGTVVFVPVGPESVLRQVVRVYGFAKARGVL
;
A
#
# COMPACT_ATOMS: atom_id res chain seq x y z
N MET A 1 11.29 3.65 -35.04
CA MET A 1 9.99 3.00 -34.77
C MET A 1 9.90 2.41 -33.35
N ILE A 2 10.98 1.86 -32.76
CA ILE A 2 10.94 1.30 -31.39
C ILE A 2 10.86 2.38 -30.29
N ARG A 3 11.62 3.48 -30.40
CA ARG A 3 11.60 4.62 -29.45
C ARG A 3 10.19 5.21 -29.19
N THR A 4 9.36 5.27 -30.23
CA THR A 4 8.00 5.82 -30.17
C THR A 4 7.01 4.95 -29.39
N MET A 5 7.19 3.62 -29.34
CA MET A 5 6.25 2.74 -28.64
C MET A 5 6.51 2.70 -27.12
N ASP A 6 7.77 2.84 -26.72
CA ASP A 6 8.19 2.96 -25.33
C ASP A 6 7.77 4.32 -24.73
N GLU A 7 7.88 5.40 -25.50
CA GLU A 7 7.39 6.73 -25.10
C GLU A 7 5.87 6.75 -24.91
N VAL A 8 5.11 6.17 -25.84
CA VAL A 8 3.64 6.06 -25.74
C VAL A 8 3.25 5.23 -24.51
N THR A 9 3.94 4.12 -24.28
CA THR A 9 3.70 3.31 -23.08
C THR A 9 3.91 4.12 -21.81
N LEU A 10 5.06 4.80 -21.70
CA LEU A 10 5.40 5.55 -20.50
C LEU A 10 4.35 6.64 -20.24
N ALA A 11 3.93 7.36 -21.28
CA ALA A 11 2.86 8.34 -21.18
C ALA A 11 1.54 7.74 -20.68
N VAL A 12 1.19 6.50 -21.09
CA VAL A 12 0.01 5.80 -20.56
C VAL A 12 0.17 5.48 -19.07
N LEU A 13 1.34 5.01 -18.62
CA LEU A 13 1.58 4.72 -17.20
C LEU A 13 1.53 5.98 -16.34
N GLU A 14 2.07 7.10 -16.85
CA GLU A 14 1.98 8.39 -16.18
C GLU A 14 0.56 8.91 -16.11
N ALA A 15 -0.21 8.78 -17.20
CA ALA A 15 -1.63 9.15 -17.21
C ALA A 15 -2.39 8.32 -16.16
N ARG A 16 -2.16 7.01 -16.09
CA ARG A 16 -2.73 6.15 -15.04
C ARG A 16 -2.32 6.59 -13.64
N LEU A 17 -1.04 6.90 -13.42
CA LEU A 17 -0.58 7.40 -12.13
C LEU A 17 -1.31 8.69 -11.75
N ARG A 18 -1.40 9.66 -12.65
CA ARG A 18 -2.14 10.91 -12.40
C ARG A 18 -3.61 10.63 -12.08
N THR A 19 -4.25 9.74 -12.83
CA THR A 19 -5.65 9.35 -12.60
C THR A 19 -5.88 8.80 -11.19
N ILE A 20 -4.95 8.00 -10.65
CA ILE A 20 -5.10 7.40 -9.31
C ILE A 20 -4.65 8.31 -8.17
N LEU A 21 -4.03 9.46 -8.46
CA LEU A 21 -3.60 10.42 -7.45
C LEU A 21 -4.70 11.45 -7.16
N PRO A 22 -4.82 11.92 -5.91
CA PRO A 22 -5.64 13.10 -5.62
C PRO A 22 -5.26 14.29 -6.52
N PRO A 23 -6.21 15.14 -6.93
CA PRO A 23 -6.00 16.23 -7.89
C PRO A 23 -4.80 17.13 -7.56
N GLU A 24 -4.58 17.44 -6.29
CA GLU A 24 -3.50 18.33 -5.83
C GLU A 24 -2.09 17.78 -6.12
N TYR A 25 -1.96 16.47 -6.37
CA TYR A 25 -0.68 15.83 -6.66
C TYR A 25 -0.46 15.51 -8.14
N GLN A 26 -1.46 15.66 -9.02
CA GLN A 26 -1.36 15.19 -10.41
C GLN A 26 -0.23 15.87 -11.20
N GLU A 27 0.06 17.12 -10.86
CA GLU A 27 1.09 17.94 -11.52
C GLU A 27 2.37 18.13 -10.69
N THR A 28 2.39 17.70 -9.42
CA THR A 28 3.47 18.01 -8.46
C THR A 28 4.08 16.77 -7.81
N TYR A 29 3.62 15.57 -8.17
CA TYR A 29 4.04 14.33 -7.52
C TYR A 29 5.57 14.09 -7.56
N GLU A 30 6.29 14.67 -8.51
CA GLU A 30 7.76 14.58 -8.59
C GLU A 30 8.49 15.45 -7.56
N GLU A 31 7.82 16.47 -7.02
CA GLU A 31 8.38 17.47 -6.11
C GLU A 31 8.10 17.18 -4.63
N VAL A 32 7.17 16.25 -4.35
CA VAL A 32 6.79 15.88 -2.98
C VAL A 32 7.97 15.26 -2.25
N GLN A 33 8.43 15.94 -1.19
CA GLN A 33 9.51 15.47 -0.33
C GLN A 33 8.94 14.58 0.78
N PRO A 34 9.56 13.43 1.10
CA PRO A 34 9.05 12.52 2.11
C PRO A 34 9.39 13.01 3.54
N VAL A 35 8.77 14.11 3.97
CA VAL A 35 8.96 14.69 5.32
C VAL A 35 7.90 14.15 6.28
N SER A 36 8.35 13.46 7.33
CA SER A 36 7.45 12.87 8.32
C SER A 36 6.98 13.92 9.33
N MET A 37 5.68 13.92 9.62
CA MET A 37 5.13 14.60 10.78
C MET A 37 5.03 13.62 11.96
N GLY A 38 5.22 14.12 13.19
CA GLY A 38 5.08 13.31 14.40
C GLY A 38 3.66 12.75 14.56
N SER A 39 3.53 11.56 15.17
CA SER A 39 2.21 10.95 15.39
C SER A 39 1.47 11.65 16.53
N ALA A 40 0.20 12.02 16.32
CA ALA A 40 -0.66 12.58 17.37
C ALA A 40 -0.84 11.58 18.54
N GLY A 41 -0.86 12.05 19.79
CA GLY A 41 -1.14 11.20 20.96
C GLY A 41 -2.56 10.60 20.92
N LEU A 42 -2.79 9.51 21.67
CA LEU A 42 -4.15 8.98 21.82
C LEU A 42 -5.00 9.94 22.64
N VAL A 43 -6.24 10.12 22.20
CA VAL A 43 -7.29 10.83 22.94
C VAL A 43 -8.26 9.79 23.48
N TYR A 44 -8.69 9.94 24.73
CA TYR A 44 -9.61 9.02 25.39
C TYR A 44 -10.93 9.72 25.67
N GLY A 45 -12.04 9.03 25.38
CA GLY A 45 -13.39 9.48 25.68
C GLY A 45 -13.75 9.32 27.15
N SER A 46 -14.96 9.76 27.50
CA SER A 46 -15.52 9.62 28.86
C SER A 46 -15.75 8.16 29.28
N ASP A 47 -15.82 7.23 28.32
CA ASP A 47 -15.92 5.79 28.55
C ASP A 47 -14.54 5.13 28.82
N GLY A 48 -13.47 5.90 28.84
CA GLY A 48 -12.10 5.42 29.03
C GLY A 48 -11.51 4.68 27.83
N ARG A 49 -12.21 4.64 26.68
CA ARG A 49 -11.70 4.06 25.44
C ARG A 49 -11.12 5.14 24.54
N VAL A 50 -10.33 4.74 23.55
CA VAL A 50 -9.75 5.68 22.59
C VAL A 50 -10.87 6.31 21.76
N ALA A 51 -10.92 7.63 21.73
CA ALA A 51 -11.84 8.43 20.91
C ALA A 51 -11.28 8.54 19.49
N TRP A 52 -11.31 7.41 18.75
CA TRP A 52 -10.67 7.32 17.45
C TRP A 52 -11.15 8.40 16.47
N ASN A 53 -12.41 8.79 16.50
CA ASN A 53 -12.99 9.83 15.64
C ASN A 53 -12.62 11.27 16.01
N GLU A 54 -11.95 11.50 17.15
CA GLU A 54 -11.68 12.86 17.68
C GLU A 54 -10.19 13.23 17.65
N MET A 55 -9.30 12.28 17.35
CA MET A 55 -7.85 12.51 17.47
C MET A 55 -7.18 13.05 16.19
N TRP A 56 -7.91 13.14 15.06
CA TRP A 56 -7.33 13.52 13.76
C TRP A 56 -7.54 15.02 13.48
N LYS A 57 -6.46 15.70 13.08
CA LYS A 57 -6.51 17.11 12.64
C LYS A 57 -6.06 17.28 11.20
N SER A 58 -4.97 16.61 10.85
CA SER A 58 -4.39 16.58 9.51
C SER A 58 -3.64 15.27 9.32
N PHE A 59 -3.35 14.93 8.07
CA PHE A 59 -2.52 13.77 7.70
C PHE A 59 -1.31 14.23 6.89
N CYS A 60 -0.25 13.42 6.86
CA CYS A 60 0.84 13.61 5.90
C CYS A 60 0.36 13.37 4.47
N ASP A 61 1.16 13.81 3.50
CA ASP A 61 1.00 13.42 2.10
C ASP A 61 0.97 11.89 1.98
N LEU A 62 0.19 11.37 1.03
CA LEU A 62 0.16 9.94 0.72
C LEU A 62 1.55 9.47 0.28
N ALA A 63 1.95 8.27 0.71
CA ALA A 63 3.11 7.59 0.14
C ALA A 63 2.96 7.38 -1.38
N MET A 64 1.73 7.15 -1.84
CA MET A 64 1.39 7.12 -3.27
C MET A 64 1.71 8.45 -3.97
N ALA A 65 1.42 9.55 -3.29
CA ALA A 65 1.76 10.90 -3.71
C ALA A 65 3.21 11.30 -3.37
N GLY A 66 4.08 10.38 -2.93
CA GLY A 66 5.52 10.63 -2.75
C GLY A 66 5.90 11.08 -1.34
N GLY A 67 4.91 11.25 -0.47
CA GLY A 67 5.11 11.46 0.95
C GLY A 67 5.84 10.29 1.63
N PRO A 68 6.21 10.45 2.90
CA PRO A 68 6.75 9.34 3.66
C PRO A 68 5.64 8.30 3.93
N PRO A 69 5.97 6.99 3.91
CA PRO A 69 5.04 5.99 4.38
C PRO A 69 4.75 6.20 5.87
N HIS A 70 3.51 5.92 6.27
CA HIS A 70 3.07 5.96 7.66
C HIS A 70 3.98 5.15 8.58
N ARG A 71 4.49 4.01 8.09
CA ARG A 71 5.50 3.21 8.76
C ARG A 71 6.79 3.09 7.95
N GLY A 72 7.92 3.07 8.66
CA GLY A 72 9.23 2.76 8.07
C GLY A 72 9.42 1.28 7.69
N THR A 73 8.66 0.37 8.29
CA THR A 73 8.69 -1.08 8.02
C THR A 73 7.30 -1.66 7.92
N LEU A 74 7.14 -2.72 7.12
CA LEU A 74 5.87 -3.41 6.92
C LEU A 74 5.26 -3.89 8.25
N LEU A 75 3.96 -3.60 8.46
CA LEU A 75 3.16 -4.23 9.50
C LEU A 75 2.48 -5.49 8.97
N GLU A 76 2.95 -6.65 9.42
CA GLU A 76 2.45 -7.96 9.01
C GLU A 76 1.34 -8.49 9.93
N PRO A 77 0.44 -9.35 9.42
CA PRO A 77 -0.52 -10.08 10.26
C PRO A 77 0.22 -10.94 11.30
N GLY A 78 -0.42 -11.16 12.45
CA GLY A 78 0.14 -12.05 13.48
C GLY A 78 0.29 -13.49 12.97
N LEU A 79 1.30 -14.20 13.47
CA LEU A 79 1.52 -15.59 13.07
C LEU A 79 0.40 -16.49 13.62
N ARG A 80 0.05 -17.53 12.86
CA ARG A 80 -1.00 -18.49 13.26
C ARG A 80 -0.74 -19.09 14.64
N SER A 81 0.49 -19.53 14.91
CA SER A 81 0.89 -20.12 16.19
C SER A 81 0.75 -19.14 17.36
N GLU A 82 1.06 -17.86 17.16
CA GLU A 82 0.90 -16.81 18.18
C GLU A 82 -0.59 -16.55 18.47
N ILE A 83 -1.41 -16.50 17.42
CA ILE A 83 -2.86 -16.31 17.53
C ILE A 83 -3.49 -17.47 18.30
N GLU A 84 -3.13 -18.71 17.96
CA GLU A 84 -3.60 -19.92 18.64
C GLU A 84 -3.18 -19.91 20.13
N GLY A 85 -1.94 -19.52 20.42
CA GLY A 85 -1.43 -19.40 21.78
C GLY A 85 -2.08 -18.28 22.62
N GLN A 86 -2.68 -17.27 21.98
CA GLN A 86 -3.23 -16.08 22.65
C GLN A 86 -4.58 -15.64 22.06
N ALA A 87 -5.49 -16.59 21.80
CA ALA A 87 -6.74 -16.33 21.10
C ALA A 87 -7.62 -15.24 21.76
N GLY A 88 -7.64 -15.19 23.10
CA GLY A 88 -8.36 -14.16 23.85
C GLY A 88 -7.83 -12.75 23.58
N ARG A 89 -6.50 -12.59 23.60
CA ARG A 89 -5.83 -11.31 23.30
C ARG A 89 -6.03 -10.92 21.84
N TYR A 90 -5.91 -11.87 20.91
CA TYR A 90 -6.17 -11.63 19.49
C TYR A 90 -7.59 -11.09 19.24
N ARG A 91 -8.62 -11.68 19.87
CA ARG A 91 -10.00 -11.17 19.76
C ARG A 91 -10.12 -9.72 20.22
N GLN A 92 -9.54 -9.37 21.37
CA GLN A 92 -9.55 -7.99 21.87
C GLN A 92 -8.88 -7.00 20.91
N VAL A 93 -7.75 -7.40 20.31
CA VAL A 93 -7.06 -6.57 19.29
C VAL A 93 -7.96 -6.36 18.08
N VAL A 94 -8.53 -7.44 17.54
CA VAL A 94 -9.40 -7.39 16.36
C VAL A 94 -10.65 -6.55 16.63
N GLU A 95 -11.32 -6.75 17.76
CA GLU A 95 -12.48 -5.95 18.17
C GLU A 95 -12.16 -4.46 18.23
N GLU A 96 -11.00 -4.11 18.77
CA GLU A 96 -10.57 -2.72 18.87
C GLU A 96 -10.19 -2.11 17.51
N ILE A 97 -9.51 -2.87 16.64
CA ILE A 97 -9.24 -2.44 15.26
C ILE A 97 -10.55 -2.21 14.51
N CYS A 98 -11.49 -3.16 14.56
CA CYS A 98 -12.81 -3.03 13.93
C CYS A 98 -13.53 -1.77 14.44
N ARG A 99 -13.60 -1.60 15.76
CA ARG A 99 -14.22 -0.42 16.38
C ARG A 99 -13.57 0.88 15.88
N GLY A 100 -12.24 0.94 15.88
CA GLY A 100 -11.50 2.12 15.43
C GLY A 100 -11.77 2.45 13.96
N ILE A 101 -11.72 1.45 13.08
CA ILE A 101 -12.00 1.65 11.65
C ILE A 101 -13.43 2.15 11.44
N THR A 102 -14.43 1.53 12.06
CA THR A 102 -15.82 1.95 11.91
C THR A 102 -16.03 3.37 12.43
N LEU A 103 -15.43 3.75 13.56
CA LEU A 103 -15.56 5.11 14.09
C LEU A 103 -14.92 6.18 13.19
N VAL A 104 -13.76 5.89 12.58
CA VAL A 104 -13.03 6.91 11.80
C VAL A 104 -13.44 6.99 10.34
N THR A 105 -13.99 5.90 9.79
CA THR A 105 -14.33 5.82 8.36
C THR A 105 -15.83 5.68 8.09
N GLY A 106 -16.61 5.24 9.08
CA GLY A 106 -18.00 4.81 8.89
C GLY A 106 -18.17 3.48 8.15
N LEU A 107 -17.08 2.84 7.70
CA LEU A 107 -17.13 1.54 7.01
C LEU A 107 -17.35 0.39 7.99
N GLU A 108 -18.05 -0.64 7.52
CA GLU A 108 -18.27 -1.86 8.28
C GLU A 108 -16.98 -2.66 8.39
N ALA A 109 -16.47 -2.81 9.61
CA ALA A 109 -15.28 -3.60 9.90
C ALA A 109 -15.63 -4.77 10.82
N ALA A 110 -15.15 -5.97 10.48
CA ALA A 110 -15.43 -7.19 11.21
C ALA A 110 -14.22 -8.12 11.25
N ALA A 111 -14.24 -9.09 12.18
CA ALA A 111 -13.23 -10.15 12.20
C ALA A 111 -13.28 -10.95 10.88
N SER A 112 -12.11 -11.24 10.29
CA SER A 112 -12.04 -12.14 9.14
C SER A 112 -12.17 -13.60 9.56
N ARG A 113 -12.63 -14.45 8.64
CA ARG A 113 -12.56 -15.92 8.80
C ARG A 113 -11.12 -16.43 8.77
N THR A 114 -10.21 -15.69 8.14
CA THR A 114 -8.78 -16.01 8.15
C THR A 114 -8.13 -15.32 9.34
N ALA A 115 -7.57 -16.10 10.27
CA ALA A 115 -6.81 -15.58 11.40
C ALA A 115 -5.67 -14.66 10.93
N GLY A 116 -5.42 -13.60 11.70
CA GLY A 116 -4.43 -12.57 11.39
C GLY A 116 -5.01 -11.39 10.61
N TRP A 117 -6.30 -11.43 10.25
CA TRP A 117 -6.92 -10.42 9.39
C TRP A 117 -8.23 -9.86 9.96
N VAL A 118 -8.47 -8.59 9.68
CA VAL A 118 -9.73 -7.85 9.85
C VAL A 118 -10.27 -7.55 8.46
N ARG A 119 -11.56 -7.80 8.20
CA ARG A 119 -12.22 -7.41 6.93
C ARG A 119 -12.87 -6.05 7.06
N VAL A 120 -12.86 -5.27 5.99
CA VAL A 120 -13.57 -3.99 5.89
C VAL A 120 -14.33 -3.94 4.56
N GLU A 121 -15.63 -3.67 4.63
CA GLU A 121 -16.48 -3.51 3.46
C GLU A 121 -16.27 -2.12 2.84
N CYS A 122 -15.86 -2.09 1.57
CA CYS A 122 -15.80 -0.86 0.79
C CYS A 122 -17.10 -0.68 -0.02
N ALA A 123 -17.41 0.55 -0.37
CA ALA A 123 -18.62 0.86 -1.13
C ALA A 123 -18.67 0.19 -2.51
N HIS A 124 -17.50 0.01 -3.15
CA HIS A 124 -17.37 -0.64 -4.45
C HIS A 124 -15.92 -1.12 -4.70
N ALA A 125 -15.72 -1.92 -5.75
CA ALA A 125 -14.43 -2.54 -6.05
C ALA A 125 -13.33 -1.52 -6.36
N ALA A 126 -13.65 -0.37 -6.97
CA ALA A 126 -12.67 0.67 -7.23
C ALA A 126 -12.10 1.28 -5.93
N MET A 127 -12.98 1.52 -4.94
CA MET A 127 -12.54 1.95 -3.60
C MET A 127 -11.63 0.90 -2.95
N ALA A 128 -12.02 -0.38 -2.96
CA ALA A 128 -11.20 -1.46 -2.40
C ALA A 128 -9.83 -1.55 -3.10
N GLY A 129 -9.82 -1.48 -4.44
CA GLY A 129 -8.62 -1.51 -5.27
C GLY A 129 -7.72 -0.28 -5.10
N TRP A 130 -8.28 0.89 -4.79
CA TRP A 130 -7.51 2.09 -4.51
C TRP A 130 -6.94 2.04 -3.09
N LEU A 131 -7.76 1.69 -2.10
CA LEU A 131 -7.35 1.61 -0.70
C LEU A 131 -6.24 0.57 -0.49
N VAL A 132 -6.33 -0.63 -1.10
CA VAL A 132 -5.25 -1.63 -0.98
C VAL A 132 -3.91 -1.10 -1.49
N ARG A 133 -3.91 -0.37 -2.63
CA ARG A 133 -2.71 0.26 -3.19
C ARG A 133 -2.14 1.29 -2.23
N ALA A 134 -2.98 2.20 -1.75
CA ALA A 134 -2.56 3.25 -0.82
C ALA A 134 -2.03 2.66 0.50
N ILE A 135 -2.77 1.75 1.12
CA ILE A 135 -2.44 1.18 2.44
C ILE A 135 -1.12 0.39 2.40
N VAL A 136 -0.89 -0.38 1.34
CA VAL A 136 0.38 -1.14 1.20
C VAL A 136 1.57 -0.20 1.01
N MET A 137 1.42 0.88 0.25
CA MET A 137 2.46 1.90 0.09
C MET A 137 2.78 2.63 1.41
N GLU A 138 1.83 2.66 2.35
CA GLU A 138 2.02 3.17 3.71
C GLU A 138 2.68 2.16 4.67
N ASN A 139 3.14 1.01 4.13
CA ASN A 139 3.76 -0.11 4.84
C ASN A 139 2.84 -0.80 5.87
N ILE A 140 1.57 -0.97 5.53
CA ILE A 140 0.62 -1.83 6.25
C ILE A 140 0.19 -2.95 5.31
N SER A 141 0.33 -4.21 5.72
CA SER A 141 -0.13 -5.34 4.89
C SER A 141 -1.62 -5.22 4.60
N CYS A 142 -1.99 -5.21 3.33
CA CYS A 142 -3.38 -5.17 2.90
C CYS A 142 -3.55 -6.02 1.65
N ARG A 143 -4.68 -6.71 1.57
CA ARG A 143 -5.13 -7.44 0.38
C ARG A 143 -6.61 -7.19 0.18
N TYR A 144 -7.14 -7.44 -1.01
CA TYR A 144 -8.56 -7.27 -1.28
C TYR A 144 -9.14 -8.42 -2.11
N GLU A 145 -10.44 -8.65 -1.90
CA GLU A 145 -11.28 -9.57 -2.67
C GLU A 145 -12.60 -8.87 -2.98
N GLY A 146 -12.84 -8.55 -4.26
CA GLY A 146 -14.04 -7.82 -4.69
C GLY A 146 -14.12 -6.43 -4.05
N THR A 147 -15.11 -6.24 -3.17
CA THR A 147 -15.36 -4.99 -2.43
C THR A 147 -14.78 -5.00 -1.01
N VAL A 148 -14.08 -6.07 -0.62
CA VAL A 148 -13.61 -6.25 0.76
C VAL A 148 -12.10 -6.09 0.82
N ILE A 149 -11.58 -5.26 1.71
CA ILE A 149 -10.15 -5.22 2.04
C ILE A 149 -9.89 -5.95 3.35
N PHE A 150 -8.68 -6.49 3.49
CA PHE A 150 -8.22 -7.20 4.67
C PHE A 150 -6.98 -6.52 5.25
N LEU A 151 -7.07 -6.16 6.53
CA LEU A 151 -6.03 -5.47 7.29
C LEU A 151 -5.43 -6.40 8.35
N PRO A 152 -4.19 -6.16 8.80
CA PRO A 152 -3.50 -7.11 9.63
C PRO A 152 -3.88 -6.92 11.10
N GLY A 153 -3.90 -8.03 11.84
CA GLY A 153 -4.10 -8.05 13.29
C GLY A 153 -3.28 -9.17 13.91
N GLY A 154 -2.86 -8.99 15.16
CA GLY A 154 -2.11 -10.01 15.89
C GLY A 154 -2.19 -9.79 17.40
N PRO A 155 -2.07 -10.85 18.22
CA PRO A 155 -2.19 -10.74 19.67
C PRO A 155 -1.14 -9.79 20.29
N GLY A 156 0.04 -9.68 19.67
CA GLY A 156 1.11 -8.76 20.09
C GLY A 156 0.87 -7.28 19.77
N TYR A 157 -0.20 -6.93 19.06
CA TYR A 157 -0.45 -5.53 18.68
C TYR A 157 -0.79 -4.68 19.89
N ARG A 158 -0.16 -3.52 20.02
CA ARG A 158 -0.36 -2.58 21.11
C ARG A 158 -1.23 -1.41 20.67
N MET A 159 -1.99 -0.86 21.62
CA MET A 159 -2.92 0.26 21.37
C MET A 159 -2.22 1.46 20.71
N GLU A 160 -1.18 1.99 21.35
CA GLU A 160 -0.45 3.18 20.89
C GLU A 160 0.44 2.95 19.65
N LYS A 161 0.57 1.71 19.19
CA LYS A 161 1.46 1.33 18.09
C LYS A 161 0.69 0.60 17.00
N GLU A 162 0.71 -0.73 16.99
CA GLU A 162 0.24 -1.50 15.84
C GLU A 162 -1.27 -1.31 15.59
N ILE A 163 -2.10 -1.25 16.64
CA ILE A 163 -3.55 -0.98 16.51
C ILE A 163 -3.76 0.43 15.92
N LYS A 164 -3.15 1.44 16.54
CA LYS A 164 -3.20 2.82 16.06
C LYS A 164 -2.72 2.94 14.63
N ASN A 165 -1.67 2.22 14.22
CA ASN A 165 -1.15 2.29 12.85
C ASN A 165 -2.19 1.78 11.83
N VAL A 166 -2.89 0.68 12.13
CA VAL A 166 -3.96 0.17 11.27
C VAL A 166 -5.15 1.13 11.21
N VAL A 167 -5.57 1.69 12.33
CA VAL A 167 -6.68 2.66 12.35
C VAL A 167 -6.28 3.97 11.65
N THR A 168 -5.06 4.45 11.87
CA THR A 168 -4.54 5.69 11.26
C THR A 168 -4.43 5.55 9.75
N VAL A 169 -3.92 4.44 9.23
CA VAL A 169 -3.81 4.26 7.77
C VAL A 169 -5.20 4.23 7.14
N MET A 170 -6.19 3.62 7.78
CA MET A 170 -7.57 3.63 7.30
C MET A 170 -8.18 5.02 7.32
N ALA A 171 -7.99 5.78 8.41
CA ALA A 171 -8.44 7.16 8.49
C ALA A 171 -7.80 8.02 7.38
N LYS A 172 -6.48 7.89 7.19
CA LYS A 172 -5.70 8.61 6.17
C LYS A 172 -6.21 8.29 4.76
N THR A 173 -6.25 7.01 4.39
CA THR A 173 -6.57 6.62 3.01
C THR A 173 -8.04 6.86 2.68
N CYS A 174 -8.97 6.64 3.62
CA CYS A 174 -10.37 7.03 3.44
C CYS A 174 -10.54 8.55 3.35
N HIS A 175 -9.77 9.35 4.11
CA HIS A 175 -9.80 10.81 3.98
C HIS A 175 -9.43 11.27 2.57
N TYR A 176 -8.39 10.69 1.96
CA TYR A 176 -8.04 11.00 0.58
C TYR A 176 -9.08 10.50 -0.43
N TRP A 177 -9.56 9.27 -0.28
CA TRP A 177 -10.56 8.72 -1.20
C TRP A 177 -11.90 9.47 -1.13
N LEU A 178 -12.45 9.68 0.06
CA LEU A 178 -13.77 10.27 0.24
C LEU A 178 -13.74 11.81 0.23
N GLY A 179 -12.63 12.42 0.67
CA GLY A 179 -12.51 13.86 0.84
C GLY A 179 -11.79 14.58 -0.29
N HIS A 180 -10.86 13.91 -0.98
CA HIS A 180 -10.02 14.54 -2.01
C HIS A 180 -10.18 13.95 -3.41
N MET A 181 -10.88 12.82 -3.56
CA MET A 181 -11.15 12.21 -4.86
C MET A 181 -12.58 12.52 -5.33
N PRO A 182 -12.78 13.39 -6.35
CA PRO A 182 -14.11 13.65 -6.90
C PRO A 182 -14.76 12.40 -7.46
N LEU A 183 -16.09 12.27 -7.38
CA LEU A 183 -16.82 11.10 -7.88
C LEU A 183 -16.50 10.77 -9.35
N ALA A 184 -16.45 11.78 -10.22
CA ALA A 184 -16.09 11.59 -11.62
C ALA A 184 -14.68 10.97 -11.77
N GLN A 185 -13.74 11.35 -10.92
CA GLN A 185 -12.40 10.75 -10.92
C GLN A 185 -12.43 9.31 -10.38
N GLN A 186 -13.25 9.02 -9.36
CA GLN A 186 -13.43 7.65 -8.86
C GLN A 186 -13.98 6.71 -9.95
N GLU A 187 -14.84 7.20 -10.84
CA GLU A 187 -15.32 6.45 -12.02
C GLU A 187 -14.19 6.17 -13.01
N VAL A 188 -13.37 7.16 -13.37
CA VAL A 188 -12.21 6.94 -14.25
C VAL A 188 -11.20 5.97 -13.61
N ILE A 189 -10.99 6.05 -12.29
CA ILE A 189 -10.17 5.08 -11.55
C ILE A 189 -10.75 3.66 -11.68
N ALA A 190 -12.07 3.52 -11.63
CA ALA A 190 -12.74 2.22 -11.81
C ALA A 190 -12.45 1.63 -13.20
N ASP A 191 -12.52 2.45 -14.24
CA ASP A 191 -12.21 2.04 -15.61
C ASP A 191 -10.75 1.59 -15.74
N VAL A 192 -9.80 2.38 -15.20
CA VAL A 192 -8.38 2.00 -15.18
C VAL A 192 -8.20 0.66 -14.46
N PHE A 193 -8.84 0.45 -13.32
CA PHE A 193 -8.70 -0.81 -12.57
C PHE A 193 -9.39 -2.02 -13.20
N ALA A 194 -10.35 -1.81 -14.09
CA ALA A 194 -11.02 -2.88 -14.81
C ALA A 194 -10.16 -3.46 -15.95
N GLU A 195 -9.14 -2.73 -16.43
CA GLU A 195 -8.29 -3.16 -17.53
C GLU A 195 -7.50 -4.44 -17.21
N GLU A 196 -6.90 -4.49 -16.01
CA GLU A 196 -6.10 -5.64 -15.57
C GLU A 196 -6.26 -5.89 -14.05
N PRO A 197 -6.38 -7.16 -13.63
CA PRO A 197 -6.36 -7.49 -12.21
C PRO A 197 -5.07 -7.04 -11.53
N LEU A 198 -5.18 -6.53 -10.29
CA LEU A 198 -4.01 -6.19 -9.48
C LEU A 198 -3.24 -7.46 -9.11
N VAL A 199 -1.95 -7.51 -9.44
CA VAL A 199 -1.03 -8.50 -8.91
C VAL A 199 -0.75 -8.18 -7.44
N GLN A 200 -1.35 -8.98 -6.55
CA GLN A 200 -1.19 -8.88 -5.10
C GLN A 200 -0.10 -9.83 -4.60
N VAL A 201 0.25 -9.72 -3.32
CA VAL A 201 1.18 -10.65 -2.66
C VAL A 201 0.53 -12.04 -2.54
N GLY A 202 1.08 -13.01 -3.26
CA GLY A 202 0.74 -14.43 -3.13
C GLY A 202 1.63 -15.12 -2.09
N HIS A 203 1.26 -16.35 -1.71
CA HIS A 203 2.09 -17.18 -0.82
C HIS A 203 3.00 -18.14 -1.59
N ASP A 204 2.79 -18.26 -2.91
CA ASP A 204 3.47 -19.22 -3.76
C ASP A 204 4.29 -18.50 -4.83
N GLY A 205 5.61 -18.68 -4.78
CA GLY A 205 6.50 -18.23 -5.84
C GLY A 205 7.97 -18.36 -5.46
N ASP A 206 8.81 -18.51 -6.48
CA ASP A 206 10.26 -18.64 -6.31
C ASP A 206 10.92 -17.25 -6.35
N GLY A 207 11.09 -16.67 -5.16
CA GLY A 207 11.75 -15.37 -5.01
C GLY A 207 13.21 -15.38 -5.47
N ALA A 208 13.91 -16.51 -5.37
CA ALA A 208 15.30 -16.64 -5.79
C ALA A 208 15.41 -16.65 -7.32
N TRP A 209 14.53 -17.38 -8.00
CA TRP A 209 14.42 -17.32 -9.45
C TRP A 209 14.10 -15.91 -9.94
N LEU A 210 13.08 -15.27 -9.35
CA LEU A 210 12.64 -13.93 -9.76
C LEU A 210 13.76 -12.89 -9.56
N ALA A 211 14.44 -12.93 -8.41
CA ALA A 211 15.61 -12.09 -8.13
C ALA A 211 16.71 -12.28 -9.17
N GLY A 212 17.06 -13.53 -9.48
CA GLY A 212 18.08 -13.84 -10.48
C GLY A 212 17.70 -13.38 -11.89
N ALA A 213 16.42 -13.51 -12.28
CA ALA A 213 15.92 -13.05 -13.56
C ALA A 213 15.95 -11.51 -13.67
N ILE A 214 15.43 -10.80 -12.66
CA ILE A 214 15.48 -9.33 -12.62
C ILE A 214 16.94 -8.84 -12.67
N HIS A 215 17.84 -9.47 -11.92
CA HIS A 215 19.24 -9.09 -11.92
C HIS A 215 19.90 -9.22 -13.31
N ARG A 216 19.63 -10.31 -14.03
CA ARG A 216 20.17 -10.51 -15.39
C ARG A 216 19.68 -9.47 -16.38
N GLU A 217 18.40 -9.10 -16.31
CA GLU A 217 17.79 -8.18 -17.28
C GLU A 217 18.05 -6.70 -16.96
N THR A 218 18.19 -6.35 -15.67
CA THR A 218 18.23 -4.94 -15.23
C THR A 218 19.53 -4.57 -14.54
N GLY A 219 20.22 -5.52 -13.91
CA GLY A 219 21.32 -5.27 -12.98
C GLY A 219 20.89 -4.90 -11.56
N LEU A 220 19.59 -4.74 -11.28
CA LEU A 220 19.08 -4.50 -9.92
C LEU A 220 19.46 -5.66 -9.00
N ARG A 221 19.82 -5.34 -7.76
CA ARG A 221 20.15 -6.33 -6.74
C ARG A 221 18.96 -6.57 -5.83
N ALA A 222 18.76 -7.83 -5.45
CA ALA A 222 17.81 -8.15 -4.40
C ALA A 222 18.34 -7.64 -3.06
N SER A 223 17.44 -7.10 -2.23
CA SER A 223 17.74 -6.69 -0.88
C SER A 223 17.85 -7.91 0.05
N ASN A 224 18.58 -7.75 1.16
CA ASN A 224 18.64 -8.75 2.22
C ASN A 224 17.39 -8.71 3.14
N HIS A 225 16.52 -7.72 2.99
CA HIS A 225 15.25 -7.68 3.73
C HIS A 225 14.29 -8.73 3.19
N ALA A 226 13.91 -9.67 4.07
CA ALA A 226 13.00 -10.76 3.74
C ALA A 226 11.64 -10.53 4.40
N TYR A 227 10.60 -10.41 3.58
CA TYR A 227 9.21 -10.49 4.00
C TYR A 227 8.54 -11.59 3.18
N ALA A 228 7.64 -12.37 3.79
CA ALA A 228 6.98 -13.47 3.10
C ALA A 228 6.21 -12.94 1.87
N GLY A 229 6.45 -13.54 0.70
CA GLY A 229 5.80 -13.14 -0.56
C GLY A 229 6.29 -11.82 -1.15
N TRP A 230 7.35 -11.20 -0.62
CA TRP A 230 7.93 -9.96 -1.15
C TRP A 230 9.37 -10.15 -1.61
N LEU A 231 9.71 -9.56 -2.75
CA LEU A 231 11.07 -9.39 -3.22
C LEU A 231 11.45 -7.91 -3.10
N GLY A 232 12.46 -7.61 -2.28
CA GLY A 232 13.05 -6.27 -2.20
C GLY A 232 14.09 -6.05 -3.31
N LEU A 233 14.05 -4.89 -3.95
CA LEU A 233 14.96 -4.47 -5.02
C LEU A 233 15.65 -3.16 -4.63
N GLU A 234 16.98 -3.16 -4.64
CA GLU A 234 17.80 -2.01 -4.26
C GLU A 234 17.79 -0.94 -5.37
N CYS A 235 17.30 0.26 -5.05
CA CYS A 235 17.40 1.44 -5.91
C CYS A 235 18.58 2.33 -5.49
N ALA A 236 19.03 3.23 -6.38
CA ALA A 236 20.16 4.10 -6.13
C ALA A 236 19.91 5.10 -4.98
N ASP A 237 18.70 5.65 -4.92
CA ASP A 237 18.27 6.59 -3.89
C ASP A 237 16.74 6.50 -3.62
N VAL A 238 16.27 7.33 -2.70
CA VAL A 238 14.85 7.38 -2.30
C VAL A 238 13.96 7.90 -3.43
N ARG A 239 14.44 8.82 -4.27
CA ARG A 239 13.66 9.38 -5.39
C ARG A 239 13.40 8.29 -6.43
N ALA A 240 14.43 7.52 -6.77
CA ALA A 240 14.33 6.37 -7.64
C ALA A 240 13.37 5.31 -7.09
N ALA A 241 13.47 5.00 -5.79
CA ALA A 241 12.57 4.05 -5.14
C ALA A 241 11.11 4.51 -5.17
N ILE A 242 10.83 5.79 -4.89
CA ILE A 242 9.49 6.38 -4.98
C ILE A 242 8.95 6.26 -6.42
N TRP A 243 9.76 6.63 -7.41
CA TRP A 243 9.35 6.60 -8.82
C TRP A 243 9.03 5.17 -9.28
N MET A 244 9.95 4.22 -9.03
CA MET A 244 9.77 2.81 -9.36
C MET A 244 8.49 2.26 -8.70
N MET A 245 8.32 2.45 -7.39
CA MET A 245 7.15 1.99 -6.65
C MET A 245 5.83 2.49 -7.25
N ARG A 246 5.74 3.78 -7.61
CA ARG A 246 4.54 4.37 -8.23
C ARG A 246 4.24 3.80 -9.61
N MET A 247 5.27 3.64 -10.44
CA MET A 247 5.12 3.07 -11.77
C MET A 247 4.69 1.60 -11.73
N MET A 248 5.17 0.83 -10.75
CA MET A 248 4.69 -0.53 -10.54
C MET A 248 3.20 -0.56 -10.19
N VAL A 249 2.74 0.33 -9.30
CA VAL A 249 1.32 0.44 -8.90
C VAL A 249 0.43 0.88 -10.08
N ALA A 250 0.90 1.82 -10.90
CA ALA A 250 0.23 2.22 -12.14
C ALA A 250 0.23 1.11 -13.21
N SER A 251 1.14 0.14 -13.09
CA SER A 251 1.24 -1.06 -13.92
C SER A 251 0.55 -2.29 -13.30
N HIS A 252 -0.42 -2.08 -12.40
CA HIS A 252 -1.20 -3.14 -11.77
C HIS A 252 -0.39 -4.16 -10.96
N VAL A 253 0.76 -3.74 -10.42
CA VAL A 253 1.54 -4.54 -9.47
C VAL A 253 1.57 -3.82 -8.13
N ILE A 254 1.07 -4.45 -7.06
CA ILE A 254 1.16 -3.86 -5.74
C ILE A 254 2.64 -3.62 -5.39
N SER A 255 2.98 -2.47 -4.84
CA SER A 255 4.37 -2.17 -4.49
C SER A 255 4.41 -1.25 -3.28
N ARG A 256 5.53 -1.30 -2.56
CA ARG A 256 5.83 -0.49 -1.39
C ARG A 256 7.33 -0.24 -1.32
N ARG A 257 7.79 0.55 -0.35
CA ARG A 257 9.22 0.80 -0.14
C ARG A 257 9.63 0.89 1.33
N GLU A 258 10.90 0.61 1.58
CA GLU A 258 11.58 0.94 2.85
C GLU A 258 12.92 1.60 2.51
N GLY A 259 13.04 2.91 2.77
CA GLY A 259 14.20 3.68 2.33
C GLY A 259 14.34 3.65 0.80
N THR A 260 15.47 3.10 0.34
CA THR A 260 15.85 2.91 -1.07
C THR A 260 15.41 1.56 -1.66
N VAL A 261 14.79 0.69 -0.87
CA VAL A 261 14.36 -0.64 -1.32
C VAL A 261 12.91 -0.59 -1.77
N VAL A 262 12.64 -1.01 -3.00
CA VAL A 262 11.27 -1.21 -3.50
C VAL A 262 10.91 -2.68 -3.38
N PHE A 263 9.75 -2.97 -2.80
CA PHE A 263 9.25 -4.32 -2.69
C PHE A 263 8.15 -4.57 -3.73
N VAL A 264 8.26 -5.71 -4.42
CA VAL A 264 7.25 -6.24 -5.34
C VAL A 264 6.85 -7.65 -4.91
N PRO A 265 5.66 -8.15 -5.29
CA PRO A 265 5.26 -9.51 -5.00
C PRO A 265 6.25 -10.52 -5.59
N VAL A 266 6.61 -11.52 -4.81
CA VAL A 266 7.07 -12.79 -5.37
C VAL A 266 5.84 -13.42 -6.02
N GLY A 267 5.89 -13.56 -7.34
CA GLY A 267 4.67 -13.85 -8.09
C GLY A 267 4.92 -14.24 -9.54
N PRO A 268 3.90 -14.13 -10.39
CA PRO A 268 3.95 -14.60 -11.77
C PRO A 268 5.00 -13.87 -12.61
N GLU A 269 5.33 -14.45 -13.77
CA GLU A 269 6.26 -13.87 -14.75
C GLU A 269 5.88 -12.44 -15.18
N SER A 270 4.62 -12.04 -15.03
CA SER A 270 4.19 -10.65 -15.27
C SER A 270 4.90 -9.65 -14.35
N VAL A 271 5.26 -10.02 -13.10
CA VAL A 271 6.04 -9.15 -12.22
C VAL A 271 7.42 -8.87 -12.81
N LEU A 272 8.12 -9.90 -13.27
CA LEU A 272 9.42 -9.74 -13.96
C LEU A 272 9.29 -8.77 -15.13
N ARG A 273 8.28 -9.00 -15.99
CA ARG A 273 8.05 -8.15 -17.17
C ARG A 273 7.82 -6.69 -16.80
N GLN A 274 7.00 -6.41 -15.79
CA GLN A 274 6.73 -5.04 -15.37
C GLN A 274 7.96 -4.39 -14.72
N VAL A 275 8.72 -5.12 -13.89
CA VAL A 275 9.96 -4.60 -13.30
C VAL A 275 10.97 -4.22 -14.40
N VAL A 276 11.22 -5.11 -15.37
CA VAL A 276 12.15 -4.85 -16.47
C VAL A 276 11.71 -3.63 -17.28
N ARG A 277 10.41 -3.53 -17.60
CA ARG A 277 9.84 -2.42 -18.36
C ARG A 277 9.96 -1.10 -17.62
N VAL A 278 9.52 -1.04 -16.37
CA VAL A 278 9.56 0.16 -15.52
C VAL A 278 11.00 0.60 -15.27
N TYR A 279 11.92 -0.34 -15.04
CA TYR A 279 13.35 -0.05 -14.93
C TYR A 279 13.93 0.57 -16.20
N GLY A 280 13.56 0.04 -17.38
CA GLY A 280 13.93 0.61 -18.67
C GLY A 280 13.51 2.07 -18.82
N PHE A 281 12.29 2.40 -18.39
CA PHE A 281 11.80 3.78 -18.39
C PHE A 281 12.52 4.69 -17.40
N ALA A 282 12.81 4.20 -16.18
CA ALA A 282 13.58 4.95 -15.20
C ALA A 282 14.98 5.32 -15.74
N LYS A 283 15.67 4.38 -16.40
CA LYS A 283 16.95 4.66 -17.09
C LYS A 283 16.79 5.68 -18.21
N ALA A 284 15.78 5.54 -19.05
CA ALA A 284 15.55 6.45 -20.17
C ALA A 284 15.31 7.90 -19.71
N ARG A 285 14.75 8.07 -18.51
CA ARG A 285 14.51 9.39 -17.87
C ARG A 285 15.64 9.90 -16.99
N GLY A 286 16.72 9.14 -16.80
CA GLY A 286 17.78 9.51 -15.86
C GLY A 286 17.32 9.57 -14.40
N VAL A 287 16.29 8.78 -14.06
CA VAL A 287 15.84 8.58 -12.67
C VAL A 287 16.72 7.54 -11.95
N LEU A 288 17.32 6.62 -12.71
CA LEU A 288 18.24 5.57 -12.28
C LEU A 288 19.59 5.65 -13.00
#